data_AF-A0A942B2T8-F1
#
_entry.id   AF-A0A942B2T8-F1
#
_cell.length_a   1.000
_cell.length_b   1.000
_cell.length_c   1.000
_cell.angle_alpha   90.00
_cell.angle_beta   90.00
_cell.angle_gamma   90.00
#
_symmetry.space_group_name_H-M   'P 1'
#
loop_
_entity.id
_entity.type
_entity.pdbx_description
1 polymer ?
#
loop_
_entity_poly.entity_id
_entity_poly.type
_entity_poly.pdbx_seq_one_letter_code
_entity_poly.pdbx_strand_id
1 'polypeptide(L)' 'MRTARLVAVGLLALVLFNFPLLAVFDTGTLIGGIPVLWAYLFGAWILVIALLAWITRSR' A
#
# COMPACT_ATOMS: atom_id res chain seq x y z
N MET A 1 -10.85 16.51 12.14
CA MET A 1 -10.40 15.09 12.03
C MET A 1 -9.91 14.67 10.63
N ARG A 2 -10.18 15.41 9.54
CA ARG A 2 -9.72 15.05 8.17
C ARG A 2 -8.19 14.95 8.04
N THR A 3 -7.45 15.92 8.58
CA THR A 3 -5.99 15.90 8.59
C THR A 3 -5.46 14.65 9.29
N ALA A 4 -6.06 14.24 10.41
CA ALA A 4 -5.69 13.01 11.12
C ALA A 4 -5.89 11.75 10.27
N ARG A 5 -6.99 11.65 9.49
CA ARG A 5 -7.21 10.53 8.56
C ARG A 5 -6.16 10.49 7.44
N LEU A 6 -5.79 11.65 6.88
CA LEU A 6 -4.74 11.72 5.87
C LEU A 6 -3.36 11.37 6.43
N VAL A 7 -3.04 11.84 7.63
CA VAL A 7 -1.81 11.47 8.35
C VAL A 7 -1.77 9.96 8.61
N ALA A 8 -2.87 9.36 9.05
CA ALA A 8 -2.96 7.92 9.27
C ALA A 8 -2.71 7.13 7.98
N VAL A 9 -3.25 7.57 6.83
CA VAL A 9 -2.97 6.94 5.53
C VAL A 9 -1.51 7.13 5.11
N GLY A 10 -0.90 8.29 5.40
CA GLY A 10 0.53 8.52 5.18
C GLY A 10 1.42 7.58 6.00
N LEU A 11 1.12 7.43 7.30
CA LEU A 11 1.81 6.48 8.17
C LEU A 11 1.62 5.04 7.70
N LEU A 12 0.42 4.67 7.27
CA LEU A 12 0.15 3.36 6.68
C LEU A 12 0.99 3.13 5.42
N ALA A 13 1.09 4.12 4.53
CA ALA A 13 1.92 4.03 3.34
C ALA A 13 3.40 3.86 3.71
N LEU A 14 3.92 4.57 4.71
CA LEU A 14 5.28 4.39 5.20
C LEU A 14 5.52 2.96 5.71
N VAL A 15 4.54 2.36 6.38
CA VAL A 15 4.63 0.96 6.81
C VAL A 15 4.60 0.01 5.62
N LEU A 16 3.64 0.20 4.70
CA LEU A 16 3.45 -0.67 3.53
C LEU A 16 4.66 -0.66 2.57
N PHE A 17 5.32 0.49 2.41
CA PHE A 17 6.41 0.66 1.45
C PHE A 17 7.81 0.68 2.08
N ASN A 18 7.95 0.36 3.37
CA ASN A 18 9.28 0.25 3.96
C ASN A 18 10.04 -0.97 3.43
N PHE A 19 11.37 -0.87 3.39
CA PHE A 19 12.24 -1.94 2.90
C PHE A 19 12.08 -3.27 3.67
N PRO A 20 12.02 -3.30 5.02
CA PRO A 20 11.81 -4.55 5.75
C PRO A 20 10.57 -5.33 5.31
N LEU A 21 9.44 -4.64 5.11
CA LEU A 21 8.20 -5.27 4.70
C LEU A 21 8.26 -5.71 3.24
N LEU A 22 8.87 -4.92 2.35
CA LEU A 22 9.12 -5.33 0.96
C LEU A 22 9.98 -6.60 0.89
N ALA A 23 11.02 -6.70 1.72
CA ALA A 23 11.90 -7.87 1.77
C ALA A 23 11.17 -9.15 2.18
N VAL A 24 10.10 -9.07 2.97
CA VAL A 24 9.25 -10.23 3.31
C VAL A 24 8.55 -10.81 2.07
N PHE A 25 8.18 -9.96 1.11
CA PHE A 25 7.49 -10.38 -0.12
C PHE A 25 8.45 -10.65 -1.28
N ASP A 26 9.71 -10.22 -1.17
CA ASP A 26 10.78 -10.46 -2.15
C ASP A 26 11.35 -11.89 -2.05
N THR A 27 10.47 -12.89 -2.17
CA THR A 27 10.81 -14.30 -2.03
C THR A 27 11.20 -14.96 -3.36
N GLY A 28 11.18 -14.23 -4.48
CA GLY A 28 11.33 -14.78 -5.83
C GLY A 28 10.16 -15.67 -6.29
N THR A 29 9.13 -15.85 -5.46
CA THR A 29 7.95 -16.67 -5.78
C THR A 29 7.10 -15.98 -6.84
N LEU A 30 6.59 -16.76 -7.80
CA LEU A 30 5.65 -16.33 -8.82
C LEU A 30 4.25 -16.86 -8.50
N ILE A 31 3.23 -16.01 -8.61
CA ILE A 31 1.81 -16.39 -8.59
C ILE A 31 1.24 -16.06 -9.97
N GLY A 32 0.80 -17.08 -10.72
CA GLY A 32 0.27 -16.89 -12.08
C GLY A 32 1.28 -16.25 -13.05
N GLY A 33 2.58 -16.44 -12.83
CA GLY A 33 3.66 -15.83 -13.62
C GLY A 33 4.07 -14.43 -13.16
N ILE A 34 3.41 -13.85 -12.15
CA ILE A 34 3.71 -12.53 -11.60
C ILE A 34 4.48 -12.69 -10.29
N PRO A 35 5.62 -12.01 -10.08
CA PRO A 35 6.30 -12.12 -8.81
C PRO A 35 5.51 -11.49 -7.68
N VAL A 36 5.49 -12.16 -6.53
CA VAL A 36 4.71 -11.77 -5.34
C VAL A 36 4.97 -10.33 -4.91
N LEU A 37 6.23 -9.90 -4.99
CA LEU A 37 6.63 -8.53 -4.69
C LEU A 37 5.87 -7.49 -5.54
N TRP A 38 5.68 -7.74 -6.83
CA TRP A 38 4.96 -6.82 -7.72
C TRP A 38 3.48 -6.79 -7.39
N ALA A 39 2.86 -7.97 -7.15
CA ALA A 39 1.47 -8.06 -6.75
C ALA A 39 1.23 -7.28 -5.43
N TYR A 40 2.14 -7.44 -4.46
CA TYR A 40 2.10 -6.68 -3.21
C TYR A 40 2.26 -5.16 -3.45
N LEU A 41 3.27 -4.75 -4.20
CA LEU A 41 3.58 -3.33 -4.43
C LEU A 41 2.40 -2.60 -5.08
N PHE A 42 1.84 -3.16 -6.15
CA PHE A 42 0.70 -2.56 -6.83
C PHE A 42 -0.60 -2.66 -6.01
N GLY A 43 -0.81 -3.76 -5.27
CA GLY A 43 -1.96 -3.91 -4.38
C GLY A 43 -1.95 -2.86 -3.24
N ALA A 44 -0.81 -2.68 -2.58
CA ALA A 44 -0.62 -1.67 -1.55
C ALA A 44 -0.82 -0.24 -2.11
N TRP A 45 -0.34 0.02 -3.33
CA TRP A 45 -0.52 1.31 -3.99
C TRP A 45 -1.98 1.61 -4.31
N ILE A 46 -2.71 0.65 -4.87
CA ILE A 46 -4.15 0.77 -5.12
C ILE A 46 -4.90 1.01 -3.81
N LEU A 47 -4.57 0.29 -2.74
CA LEU A 47 -5.17 0.47 -1.42
C LEU A 47 -5.00 1.91 -0.91
N VAL A 48 -3.78 2.47 -0.98
CA VAL A 48 -3.51 3.85 -0.55
C VAL A 48 -4.30 4.85 -1.39
N ILE A 49 -4.32 4.70 -2.72
CA ILE A 49 -5.10 5.57 -3.62
C ILE A 49 -6.60 5.48 -3.30
N ALA A 50 -7.14 4.27 -3.09
CA ALA A 50 -8.55 4.09 -2.76
C ALA A 50 -8.91 4.75 -1.43
N LEU A 51 -8.07 4.63 -0.40
CA LEU A 51 -8.26 5.30 0.88
C LEU A 51 -8.21 6.82 0.74
N LEU A 52 -7.26 7.36 -0.01
CA LEU A 52 -7.15 8.79 -0.29
C LEU A 52 -8.37 9.30 -1.07
N ALA A 53 -8.80 8.57 -2.11
CA ALA A 53 -9.98 8.89 -2.90
C ALA A 53 -11.25 8.87 -2.02
N TRP A 54 -11.39 7.89 -1.13
CA TRP A 54 -12.51 7.80 -0.21
C TRP A 54 -12.53 8.95 0.80
N ILE A 55 -11.38 9.29 1.41
CA ILE A 55 -11.28 10.39 2.39
C ILE A 55 -11.52 11.76 1.73
N THR A 56 -11.10 11.93 0.49
CA THR A 56 -11.29 13.18 -0.25
C THR A 56 -12.69 13.32 -0.83
N ARG A 57 -13.31 12.20 -1.26
CA ARG A 57 -14.65 12.14 -1.83
C ARG A 57 -15.78 12.03 -0.81
N SER A 58 -15.52 11.59 0.42
CA SER A 58 -16.52 11.62 1.52
C SER A 58 -16.77 13.05 2.04
N ARG A 59 -16.79 14.02 1.13
CA ARG A 59 -17.17 15.42 1.29
C ARG A 59 -18.58 15.57 0.72
#